data_AF-A0A7X7WR72-F1
#
_entry.id   AF-A0A7X7WR72-F1
#
_cell.length_a   1.000
_cell.length_b   1.000
_cell.length_c   1.000
_cell.angle_alpha   90.00
_cell.angle_beta   90.00
_cell.angle_gamma   90.00
#
_symmetry.space_group_name_H-M   'P 1'
#
loop_
_entity.id
_entity.type
_entity.pdbx_description
1 polymer ?
#
loop_
_entity_poly.entity_id
_entity_poly.type
_entity_poly.pdbx_seq_one_letter_code
_entity_poly.pdbx_strand_id
1 'polypeptide(L)'
;MIFVTGDLHGAHEIHKLKRKAFPFGRRLAKEDFVVILGDFGLIWEPKEPAVRALWDQNPPPDDTTEQERFWLGFLSEQPWTTLFIDGNHENFDRLMEYPVEDFHGGKAARIHDTVWYLRRGEIFELCNTTCFVMGGAASIDKQWREPGRTWWPQELPTPEDLENAHRNLSLHNDAVDLVFTHTCPRSIKEQLPLYGHLGNVGEKRGFDDPTEDMLEGLFASLRFDHWYFAHFHLDHAVNERFTSVFDHVVRVAD
;
A
#
# COMPACT_ATOMS: atom_id res chain seq x y z
N MET A 1 -12.73 8.55 -11.14
CA MET A 1 -12.86 7.09 -10.94
C MET A 1 -11.71 6.58 -10.10
N ILE A 2 -11.98 5.59 -9.27
CA ILE A 2 -10.98 4.90 -8.44
C ILE A 2 -10.91 3.44 -8.83
N PHE A 3 -9.68 2.96 -9.03
CA PHE A 3 -9.34 1.56 -9.27
C PHE A 3 -8.37 1.08 -8.20
N VAL A 4 -8.41 -0.21 -7.88
CA VAL A 4 -7.59 -0.80 -6.82
C VAL A 4 -6.98 -2.12 -7.31
N THR A 5 -5.74 -2.39 -6.91
CA THR A 5 -5.04 -3.66 -7.12
C THR A 5 -4.07 -3.92 -5.95
N GLY A 6 -3.68 -5.18 -5.72
CA GLY A 6 -2.70 -5.53 -4.69
C GLY A 6 -1.27 -5.62 -5.20
N ASP A 7 -0.32 -5.76 -4.28
CA ASP A 7 1.03 -6.32 -4.40
C ASP A 7 1.71 -6.20 -5.78
N LEU A 8 2.58 -5.20 -5.95
CA LEU A 8 3.29 -4.95 -7.22
C LEU A 8 4.63 -5.68 -7.32
N HIS A 9 5.29 -5.89 -6.17
CA HIS A 9 6.68 -6.31 -5.98
C HIS A 9 7.62 -5.76 -7.06
N GLY A 10 7.56 -4.45 -7.25
CA GLY A 10 8.34 -3.75 -8.25
C GLY A 10 8.01 -4.19 -9.68
N ALA A 11 8.96 -4.84 -10.35
CA ALA A 11 8.83 -5.21 -11.76
C ALA A 11 8.09 -6.54 -11.99
N HIS A 12 7.84 -7.32 -10.94
CA HIS A 12 7.27 -8.66 -11.05
C HIS A 12 5.80 -8.63 -11.45
N GLU A 13 4.97 -7.84 -10.76
CA GLU A 13 3.53 -7.78 -11.02
C GLU A 13 3.09 -6.52 -11.77
N ILE A 14 4.00 -5.63 -12.16
CA ILE A 14 3.68 -4.41 -12.95
C ILE A 14 3.00 -4.67 -14.29
N HIS A 15 3.06 -5.91 -14.77
CA HIS A 15 2.36 -6.32 -15.98
C HIS A 15 0.84 -6.09 -15.88
N LYS A 16 0.25 -6.13 -14.68
CA LYS A 16 -1.18 -5.86 -14.44
C LYS A 16 -1.61 -4.44 -14.84
N LEU A 17 -0.68 -3.48 -14.75
CA LEU A 17 -0.90 -2.08 -15.12
C LEU A 17 -0.61 -1.77 -16.59
N LYS A 18 -0.08 -2.75 -17.34
CA LYS A 18 0.16 -2.57 -18.78
C LYS A 18 -1.14 -2.61 -19.55
N ARG A 19 -1.20 -1.86 -20.66
CA ARG A 19 -2.34 -1.77 -21.59
C ARG A 19 -3.01 -3.10 -21.96
N LYS A 20 -2.25 -4.21 -22.02
CA LYS A 20 -2.79 -5.52 -22.35
C LYS A 20 -3.64 -6.10 -21.22
N ALA A 21 -3.18 -5.97 -19.97
CA ALA A 21 -3.86 -6.48 -18.78
C ALA A 21 -4.94 -5.50 -18.29
N PHE A 22 -4.66 -4.19 -18.36
CA PHE A 22 -5.61 -3.14 -17.98
C PHE A 22 -5.98 -2.24 -19.18
N PRO A 23 -6.77 -2.75 -20.16
CA PRO A 23 -7.09 -2.00 -21.38
C PRO A 23 -7.98 -0.79 -21.14
N PHE A 24 -8.78 -0.80 -20.06
CA PHE A 24 -9.65 0.31 -19.66
C PHE A 24 -8.84 1.52 -19.18
N GLY A 25 -7.66 1.30 -18.59
CA GLY A 25 -6.76 2.36 -18.11
C GLY A 25 -6.51 3.47 -19.14
N ARG A 26 -6.53 3.16 -20.45
CA ARG A 26 -6.39 4.15 -21.54
C ARG A 26 -7.50 5.21 -21.62
N ARG A 27 -8.62 4.99 -20.92
CA ARG A 27 -9.76 5.90 -20.89
C ARG A 27 -9.77 6.79 -19.65
N LEU A 28 -8.82 6.59 -18.75
CA LEU A 28 -8.67 7.39 -17.55
C LEU A 28 -8.03 8.74 -17.87
N ALA A 29 -8.07 9.65 -16.90
CA ALA A 29 -7.38 10.93 -16.86
C ALA A 29 -6.63 11.09 -15.52
N LYS A 30 -5.81 12.13 -15.37
CA LYS A 30 -4.93 12.29 -14.20
C LYS A 30 -5.71 12.53 -12.90
N GLU A 31 -6.99 12.86 -13.03
CA GLU A 31 -7.97 13.01 -11.97
C GLU A 31 -8.63 11.68 -11.58
N ASP A 32 -8.33 10.59 -12.30
CA ASP A 32 -8.65 9.22 -11.92
C ASP A 32 -7.46 8.56 -11.21
N PHE A 33 -7.75 7.64 -10.30
CA PHE A 33 -6.76 7.05 -9.42
C PHE A 33 -6.69 5.53 -9.58
N VAL A 34 -5.47 4.99 -9.63
CA VAL A 34 -5.21 3.56 -9.45
C VAL A 34 -4.39 3.39 -8.18
N VAL A 35 -4.98 2.72 -7.18
CA VAL A 35 -4.39 2.52 -5.86
C VAL A 35 -3.80 1.11 -5.76
N ILE A 36 -2.53 1.02 -5.37
CA ILE A 36 -1.81 -0.23 -5.13
C ILE A 36 -1.76 -0.48 -3.63
N LEU A 37 -2.29 -1.61 -3.19
CA LEU A 37 -2.45 -1.95 -1.77
C LEU A 37 -1.23 -2.65 -1.18
N GLY A 38 -0.09 -1.95 -1.16
CA GLY A 38 1.14 -2.46 -0.57
C GLY A 38 2.06 -3.17 -1.55
N ASP A 39 3.22 -3.54 -1.03
CA ASP A 39 4.33 -4.17 -1.74
C ASP A 39 4.59 -3.53 -3.10
N PHE A 40 4.72 -2.20 -3.10
CA PHE A 40 4.99 -1.38 -4.27
C PHE A 40 6.35 -1.74 -4.88
N GLY A 41 7.41 -1.82 -4.06
CA GLY A 41 8.68 -2.44 -4.45
C GLY A 41 9.46 -1.75 -5.58
N LEU A 42 9.08 -0.53 -5.99
CA LEU A 42 9.81 0.28 -6.98
C LEU A 42 10.74 1.32 -6.33
N ILE A 43 10.89 1.26 -5.02
CA ILE A 43 11.84 2.07 -4.23
C ILE A 43 12.53 1.08 -3.29
N TRP A 44 13.56 0.39 -3.77
CA TRP A 44 14.12 -0.75 -3.06
C TRP A 44 15.63 -0.67 -2.92
N GLU A 45 16.35 -0.41 -4.02
CA GLU A 45 17.79 -0.64 -4.03
C GLU A 45 18.49 0.30 -3.03
N PRO A 46 19.34 -0.25 -2.14
CA PRO A 46 19.99 0.53 -1.10
C PRO A 46 21.08 1.42 -1.69
N LYS A 47 21.30 2.55 -1.02
CA LYS A 47 22.35 3.51 -1.37
C LYS A 47 23.73 2.84 -1.33
N GLU A 48 24.55 3.04 -2.36
CA GLU A 48 25.99 2.88 -2.17
C GLU A 48 26.47 3.90 -1.10
N PRO A 49 27.34 3.50 -0.16
CA PRO A 49 27.84 4.40 0.88
C PRO A 49 28.41 5.73 0.35
N ALA A 50 28.96 5.73 -0.87
CA ALA A 50 29.50 6.91 -1.53
C ALA A 50 28.44 7.96 -1.92
N VAL A 51 27.20 7.55 -2.21
CA VAL A 51 26.10 8.45 -2.59
C VAL A 51 25.55 9.16 -1.34
N ARG A 52 25.46 8.46 -0.19
CA ARG A 52 25.07 9.06 1.10
C ARG A 52 26.01 10.20 1.52
N ALA A 53 27.29 10.13 1.17
CA ALA A 53 28.30 11.14 1.51
C ALA A 53 28.15 12.46 0.74
N LEU A 54 27.31 12.53 -0.30
CA LEU A 54 27.11 13.71 -1.14
C LEU A 54 25.88 14.54 -0.72
N TRP A 55 25.21 14.19 0.37
CA TRP A 55 23.96 14.80 0.81
C TRP A 55 24.07 16.17 1.48
N ASP A 56 25.28 16.65 1.73
CA ASP A 56 25.51 18.07 2.05
C ASP A 56 25.33 18.97 0.80
N GLN A 57 25.08 18.39 -0.38
CA GLN A 57 24.82 19.10 -1.62
C GLN A 57 23.30 19.22 -1.86
N ASN A 58 22.85 20.43 -2.20
CA ASN A 58 21.47 20.71 -2.54
C ASN A 58 21.32 20.95 -4.06
N PRO A 59 20.49 20.19 -4.79
CA PRO A 59 19.72 19.03 -4.33
C PRO A 59 20.60 17.76 -4.24
N PRO A 60 20.25 16.79 -3.37
CA PRO A 60 20.88 15.48 -3.42
C PRO A 60 20.69 14.87 -4.82
N PRO A 61 21.68 14.12 -5.35
CA PRO A 61 21.54 13.47 -6.64
C PRO A 61 20.35 12.50 -6.62
N ASP A 62 19.65 12.39 -7.77
CA ASP A 62 18.61 11.40 -8.01
C ASP A 62 19.13 9.99 -7.66
N ASP A 63 18.59 9.42 -6.58
CA ASP A 63 19.07 8.17 -5.96
C ASP A 63 18.37 6.92 -6.51
N THR A 64 17.54 7.10 -7.54
CA THR A 64 16.84 6.00 -8.19
C THR A 64 17.78 5.22 -9.11
N THR A 65 17.63 3.89 -9.16
CA THR A 65 18.34 3.08 -10.17
C THR A 65 17.75 3.31 -11.56
N GLU A 66 18.44 2.87 -12.62
CA GLU A 66 17.88 2.93 -13.99
C GLU A 66 16.56 2.16 -14.09
N GLN A 67 16.45 1.02 -13.39
CA GLN A 67 15.23 0.23 -13.34
C GLN A 67 14.10 0.95 -12.58
N GLU A 68 14.40 1.59 -11.44
CA GLU A 68 13.42 2.38 -10.68
C GLU A 68 12.94 3.56 -11.52
N ARG A 69 13.85 4.33 -12.15
CA ARG A 69 13.48 5.42 -13.08
C ARG A 69 12.58 4.94 -14.21
N PHE A 70 12.92 3.81 -14.81
CA PHE A 70 12.15 3.26 -15.93
C PHE A 70 10.71 2.95 -15.51
N TRP A 71 10.53 2.27 -14.37
CA TRP A 71 9.19 1.87 -13.94
C TRP A 71 8.38 3.02 -13.32
N LEU A 72 9.01 3.92 -12.56
CA LEU A 72 8.34 5.14 -12.06
C LEU A 72 7.96 6.08 -13.22
N GLY A 73 8.82 6.17 -14.23
CA GLY A 73 8.53 6.85 -15.50
C GLY A 73 7.35 6.22 -16.22
N PHE A 74 7.36 4.89 -16.39
CA PHE A 74 6.24 4.14 -16.95
C PHE A 74 4.92 4.42 -16.23
N LEU A 75 4.91 4.42 -14.88
CA LEU A 75 3.72 4.75 -14.09
C LEU A 75 3.27 6.20 -14.31
N SER A 76 4.22 7.13 -14.45
CA SER A 76 3.90 8.54 -14.66
C SER A 76 3.38 8.85 -16.06
N GLU A 77 3.78 8.06 -17.06
CA GLU A 77 3.25 8.13 -18.42
C GLU A 77 1.83 7.57 -18.54
N GLN A 78 1.33 6.84 -17.53
CA GLN A 78 -0.05 6.36 -17.56
C GLN A 78 -1.03 7.53 -17.50
N PRO A 79 -2.21 7.43 -18.13
CA PRO A 79 -3.14 8.55 -18.16
C PRO A 79 -3.80 8.84 -16.80
N TRP A 80 -3.63 7.98 -15.79
CA TRP A 80 -4.13 8.15 -14.42
C TRP A 80 -3.04 8.59 -13.44
N THR A 81 -3.45 8.91 -12.21
CA THR A 81 -2.54 9.10 -11.06
C THR A 81 -2.41 7.79 -10.27
N THR A 82 -1.18 7.32 -10.07
CA THR A 82 -0.91 6.10 -9.31
C THR A 82 -0.71 6.44 -7.84
N LEU A 83 -1.50 5.82 -6.98
CA LEU A 83 -1.37 5.91 -5.52
C LEU A 83 -0.93 4.55 -4.99
N PHE A 84 -0.22 4.52 -3.88
CA PHE A 84 0.04 3.28 -3.16
C PHE A 84 0.11 3.51 -1.65
N ILE A 85 -0.22 2.47 -0.90
CA ILE A 85 0.11 2.35 0.52
C ILE A 85 1.30 1.39 0.64
N ASP A 86 2.01 1.42 1.76
CA ASP A 86 3.11 0.51 2.01
C ASP A 86 2.61 -0.90 2.40
N GLY A 87 3.43 -1.92 2.10
CA GLY A 87 3.24 -3.28 2.60
C GLY A 87 4.40 -3.75 3.48
N ASN A 88 4.64 -5.06 3.52
CA ASN A 88 5.79 -5.63 4.24
C ASN A 88 7.03 -5.84 3.35
N HIS A 89 6.96 -5.46 2.07
CA HIS A 89 8.07 -5.47 1.12
C HIS A 89 8.39 -4.06 0.61
N GLU A 90 8.76 -3.15 1.51
CA GLU A 90 9.28 -1.83 1.16
C GLU A 90 10.66 -1.56 1.78
N ASN A 91 11.46 -0.72 1.12
CA ASN A 91 12.63 -0.13 1.75
C ASN A 91 12.23 1.11 2.56
N PHE A 92 11.93 0.91 3.84
CA PHE A 92 11.45 1.98 4.72
C PHE A 92 12.49 3.08 4.98
N ASP A 93 13.78 2.79 4.87
CA ASP A 93 14.82 3.83 4.99
C ASP A 93 14.74 4.83 3.84
N ARG A 94 14.34 4.41 2.63
CA ARG A 94 14.15 5.32 1.50
C ARG A 94 12.74 5.90 1.47
N LEU A 95 11.72 5.05 1.63
CA LEU A 95 10.32 5.46 1.53
C LEU A 95 9.95 6.58 2.52
N MET A 96 10.54 6.57 3.71
CA MET A 96 10.26 7.58 4.75
C MET A 96 11.03 8.90 4.57
N GLU A 97 11.99 8.98 3.64
CA GLU A 97 12.77 10.21 3.38
C GLU A 97 12.06 11.17 2.40
N TYR A 98 11.09 10.67 1.64
CA TYR A 98 10.33 11.50 0.71
C TYR A 98 9.53 12.58 1.45
N PRO A 99 9.57 13.84 0.98
CA PRO A 99 8.86 14.93 1.62
C PRO A 99 7.35 14.68 1.59
N VAL A 100 6.73 14.87 2.75
CA VAL A 100 5.28 14.73 2.92
C VAL A 100 4.61 16.08 2.64
N GLU A 101 3.55 16.05 1.86
CA GLU A 101 2.73 17.21 1.52
C GLU A 101 1.23 16.91 1.66
N ASP A 102 0.41 17.96 1.65
CA ASP A 102 -1.04 17.84 1.61
C ASP A 102 -1.49 17.35 0.22
N PHE A 103 -2.28 16.29 0.19
CA PHE A 103 -2.77 15.68 -1.04
C PHE A 103 -4.20 15.16 -0.81
N HIS A 104 -5.17 15.70 -1.54
CA HIS A 104 -6.56 15.22 -1.50
C HIS A 104 -7.14 15.06 -0.08
N GLY A 105 -6.87 15.99 0.83
CA GLY A 105 -7.41 15.98 2.21
C GLY A 105 -6.58 15.19 3.23
N GLY A 106 -5.60 14.40 2.79
CA GLY A 106 -4.67 13.66 3.66
C GLY A 106 -3.21 14.05 3.41
N LYS A 107 -2.30 13.39 4.14
CA LYS A 107 -0.85 13.50 3.95
C LYS A 107 -0.32 12.41 3.03
N ALA A 108 0.44 12.80 2.00
CA ALA A 108 1.09 11.87 1.08
C ALA A 108 2.52 12.33 0.75
N ALA A 109 3.36 11.40 0.32
CA ALA A 109 4.68 11.70 -0.22
C ALA A 109 4.68 11.51 -1.73
N ARG A 110 5.11 12.54 -2.47
CA ARG A 110 5.24 12.43 -3.92
C ARG A 110 6.53 11.70 -4.27
N ILE A 111 6.38 10.50 -4.82
CA ILE A 111 7.51 9.65 -5.21
C ILE A 111 8.03 10.03 -6.59
N HIS A 112 7.11 10.31 -7.50
CA HIS A 112 7.38 10.78 -8.85
C HIS A 112 6.19 11.63 -9.32
N ASP A 113 6.27 12.25 -10.50
CA ASP A 113 5.31 13.24 -11.02
C ASP A 113 3.82 12.93 -10.70
N THR A 114 3.36 11.72 -11.02
CA THR A 114 1.98 11.27 -10.74
C THR A 114 1.94 9.95 -9.97
N VAL A 115 2.95 9.72 -9.13
CA VAL A 115 3.08 8.54 -8.28
C VAL A 115 3.23 8.97 -6.82
N TRP A 116 2.30 8.51 -5.98
CA TRP A 116 2.17 9.00 -4.62
C TRP A 116 2.08 7.89 -3.60
N TYR A 117 2.83 8.03 -2.51
CA TYR A 117 2.73 7.20 -1.32
C TYR A 117 1.76 7.83 -0.33
N LEU A 118 0.64 7.15 -0.05
CA LEU A 118 -0.36 7.57 0.92
C LEU A 118 0.06 7.18 2.34
N ARG A 119 0.09 8.13 3.26
CA ARG A 119 0.59 7.88 4.62
C ARG A 119 -0.44 7.12 5.46
N ARG A 120 0.05 6.22 6.31
CA ARG A 120 -0.77 5.40 7.22
C ARG A 120 -1.68 6.27 8.09
N GLY A 121 -2.93 5.84 8.25
CA GLY A 121 -3.92 6.49 9.12
C GLY A 121 -4.57 7.75 8.53
N GLU A 122 -4.26 8.10 7.28
CA GLU A 122 -4.87 9.24 6.58
C GLU A 122 -6.20 8.87 5.93
N ILE A 123 -7.01 9.90 5.66
CA ILE A 123 -8.25 9.80 4.87
C ILE A 123 -8.11 10.73 3.66
N PHE A 124 -8.44 10.21 2.49
CA PHE A 124 -8.34 10.93 1.22
C PHE A 124 -9.72 11.12 0.59
N GLU A 125 -9.93 12.30 0.02
CA GLU A 125 -11.09 12.69 -0.79
C GLU A 125 -10.76 12.50 -2.28
N LEU A 126 -11.05 11.30 -2.78
CA LEU A 126 -10.77 10.91 -4.16
C LEU A 126 -12.09 10.79 -4.92
N CYS A 127 -12.28 11.58 -5.97
CA CYS A 127 -13.50 11.54 -6.79
C CYS A 127 -14.82 11.62 -5.96
N ASN A 128 -14.87 12.49 -4.95
CA ASN A 128 -15.98 12.61 -3.98
C ASN A 128 -16.25 11.32 -3.16
N THR A 129 -15.24 10.49 -2.99
CA THR A 129 -15.27 9.26 -2.19
C THR A 129 -14.20 9.37 -1.11
N THR A 130 -14.60 9.19 0.15
CA THR A 130 -13.72 9.17 1.32
C THR A 130 -13.03 7.82 1.43
N CYS A 131 -11.70 7.82 1.42
CA CYS A 131 -10.87 6.62 1.40
C CYS A 131 -9.92 6.63 2.60
N PHE A 132 -10.18 5.80 3.62
CA PHE A 132 -9.24 5.57 4.71
C PHE A 132 -8.14 4.60 4.28
N VAL A 133 -6.88 4.90 4.63
CA VAL A 133 -5.74 4.05 4.26
C VAL A 133 -4.94 3.59 5.47
N MET A 134 -4.48 2.34 5.44
CA MET A 134 -3.54 1.81 6.42
C MET A 134 -2.64 0.73 5.81
N GLY A 135 -1.37 1.08 5.57
CA GLY A 135 -0.36 0.13 5.11
C GLY A 135 0.19 -0.77 6.23
N GLY A 136 1.16 -1.60 5.85
CA GLY A 136 1.90 -2.47 6.76
C GLY A 136 1.33 -3.88 6.89
N ALA A 137 2.23 -4.81 7.16
CA ALA A 137 1.97 -6.20 7.55
C ALA A 137 3.27 -6.78 8.14
N ALA A 138 3.18 -7.90 8.84
CA ALA A 138 4.36 -8.58 9.35
C ALA A 138 4.96 -9.52 8.28
N SER A 139 6.27 -9.45 8.04
CA SER A 139 6.94 -10.43 7.16
C SER A 139 7.01 -11.83 7.78
N ILE A 140 6.42 -12.82 7.11
CA ILE A 140 6.36 -14.24 7.53
C ILE A 140 7.76 -14.87 7.58
N ASP A 141 8.62 -14.51 6.65
CA ASP A 141 9.97 -15.01 6.45
C ASP A 141 11.04 -14.14 7.12
N LYS A 142 10.67 -13.20 8.01
CA LYS A 142 11.59 -12.27 8.69
C LYS A 142 12.83 -12.93 9.31
N GLN A 143 12.70 -14.18 9.76
CA GLN A 143 13.80 -14.95 10.36
C GLN A 143 14.95 -15.27 9.37
N TRP A 144 14.68 -15.18 8.06
CA TRP A 144 15.63 -15.42 6.98
C TRP A 144 16.12 -14.13 6.32
N ARG A 145 15.68 -12.97 6.80
CA ARG A 145 15.98 -11.66 6.21
C ARG A 145 17.03 -10.89 7.02
N GLU A 146 17.64 -9.91 6.37
CA GLU A 146 18.64 -9.01 6.92
C GLU A 146 17.99 -7.66 7.32
N PRO A 147 17.97 -7.30 8.62
CA PRO A 147 17.44 -6.02 9.09
C PRO A 147 18.12 -4.81 8.43
N GLY A 148 17.32 -3.85 7.97
CA GLY A 148 17.82 -2.64 7.30
C GLY A 148 18.21 -2.85 5.84
N ARG A 149 17.92 -4.03 5.26
CA ARG A 149 18.25 -4.34 3.86
C ARG A 149 17.18 -5.12 3.12
N THR A 150 16.62 -6.14 3.75
CA THR A 150 15.53 -6.96 3.17
C THR A 150 14.32 -7.05 4.08
N TRP A 151 14.45 -6.55 5.32
CA TRP A 151 13.41 -6.47 6.32
C TRP A 151 13.58 -5.21 7.17
N TRP A 152 12.47 -4.60 7.58
CA TRP A 152 12.46 -3.43 8.44
C TRP A 152 11.42 -3.58 9.56
N PRO A 153 11.73 -3.21 10.82
CA PRO A 153 10.71 -3.16 11.87
C PRO A 153 9.57 -2.19 11.55
N GLN A 154 9.82 -1.21 10.68
CA GLN A 154 8.84 -0.23 10.18
C GLN A 154 7.74 -0.84 9.30
N GLU A 155 7.87 -2.11 8.86
CA GLU A 155 6.78 -2.86 8.21
C GLU A 155 5.51 -2.88 9.06
N LEU A 156 5.65 -2.85 10.39
CA LEU A 156 4.53 -2.77 11.31
C LEU A 156 4.10 -1.32 11.54
N PRO A 157 2.79 -1.04 11.54
CA PRO A 157 2.29 0.23 12.03
C PRO A 157 2.64 0.47 13.49
N THR A 158 2.91 1.73 13.79
CA THR A 158 3.28 2.21 15.12
C THR A 158 2.06 2.68 15.90
N PRO A 159 2.17 2.86 17.23
CA PRO A 159 1.12 3.52 18.01
C PRO A 159 0.77 4.93 17.51
N GLU A 160 1.74 5.66 16.95
CA GLU A 160 1.51 6.98 16.36
C GLU A 160 0.67 6.89 15.08
N ASP A 161 0.89 5.88 14.24
CA ASP A 161 0.05 5.62 13.06
C ASP A 161 -1.41 5.34 13.47
N LEU A 162 -1.60 4.57 14.55
CA LEU A 162 -2.93 4.28 15.09
C LEU A 162 -3.60 5.51 15.71
N GLU A 163 -2.84 6.35 16.43
CA GLU A 163 -3.35 7.61 16.96
C GLU A 163 -3.75 8.58 15.84
N ASN A 164 -2.96 8.64 14.76
CA ASN A 164 -3.30 9.39 13.54
C ASN A 164 -4.62 8.88 12.93
N ALA A 165 -4.74 7.56 12.77
CA ALA A 165 -5.96 6.93 12.25
C ALA A 165 -7.19 7.31 13.08
N HIS A 166 -7.13 7.14 14.41
CA HIS A 166 -8.25 7.51 15.28
C HIS A 166 -8.61 8.99 15.21
N ARG A 167 -7.61 9.87 15.20
CA ARG A 167 -7.84 11.32 15.07
C ARG A 167 -8.58 11.64 13.76
N ASN A 168 -8.09 11.12 12.64
CA ASN A 168 -8.66 11.41 11.32
C ASN A 168 -10.07 10.80 11.18
N LEU A 169 -10.28 9.57 11.65
CA LEU A 169 -11.59 8.91 11.66
C LEU A 169 -12.60 9.66 12.53
N SER A 170 -12.19 10.13 13.71
CA SER A 170 -13.06 10.94 14.58
C SER A 170 -13.51 12.24 13.90
N LEU A 171 -12.63 12.89 13.12
CA LEU A 171 -13.00 14.07 12.32
C LEU A 171 -14.04 13.76 11.23
N HIS A 172 -14.12 12.51 10.79
CA HIS A 172 -15.09 12.01 9.82
C HIS A 172 -16.26 11.24 10.47
N ASN A 173 -16.46 11.42 11.79
CA ASN A 173 -17.52 10.74 12.56
C ASN A 173 -17.47 9.20 12.44
N ASP A 174 -16.25 8.67 12.41
CA ASP A 174 -15.95 7.24 12.28
C ASP A 174 -16.70 6.59 11.11
N ALA A 175 -16.77 7.31 9.99
CA ALA A 175 -17.41 6.88 8.76
C ALA A 175 -16.58 7.28 7.54
N VAL A 176 -16.34 6.32 6.65
CA VAL A 176 -15.69 6.52 5.34
C VAL A 176 -16.39 5.64 4.31
N ASP A 177 -16.27 5.92 3.01
CA ASP A 177 -16.88 5.09 1.98
C ASP A 177 -16.03 3.81 1.78
N LEU A 178 -14.72 4.00 1.60
CA LEU A 178 -13.79 2.93 1.29
C LEU A 178 -12.65 2.83 2.31
N VAL A 179 -12.24 1.60 2.59
CA VAL A 179 -11.04 1.30 3.38
C VAL A 179 -10.04 0.53 2.51
N PHE A 180 -8.80 1.00 2.50
CA PHE A 180 -7.69 0.41 1.75
C PHE A 180 -6.55 0.04 2.70
N THR A 181 -6.24 -1.26 2.80
CA THR A 181 -5.15 -1.73 3.65
C THR A 181 -4.28 -2.76 2.94
N HIS A 182 -3.08 -3.01 3.45
CA HIS A 182 -2.24 -4.07 2.87
C HIS A 182 -2.68 -5.45 3.36
N THR A 183 -2.68 -5.69 4.68
CA THR A 183 -3.33 -6.87 5.29
C THR A 183 -4.79 -6.57 5.71
N CYS A 184 -5.47 -7.44 6.46
CA CYS A 184 -6.87 -7.26 6.87
C CYS A 184 -7.10 -7.53 8.37
N PRO A 185 -8.28 -7.19 8.92
CA PRO A 185 -8.64 -7.57 10.29
C PRO A 185 -8.52 -9.09 10.49
N ARG A 186 -8.09 -9.52 11.69
CA ARG A 186 -7.85 -10.94 11.99
C ARG A 186 -9.07 -11.82 11.70
N SER A 187 -10.26 -11.38 12.08
CA SER A 187 -11.50 -12.12 11.85
C SER A 187 -11.84 -12.31 10.36
N ILE A 188 -11.33 -11.43 9.49
CA ILE A 188 -11.48 -11.51 8.04
C ILE A 188 -10.44 -12.45 7.44
N LYS A 189 -9.19 -12.41 7.92
CA LYS A 189 -8.15 -13.37 7.51
C LYS A 189 -8.61 -14.82 7.73
N GLU A 190 -9.24 -15.10 8.86
CA GLU A 190 -9.75 -16.44 9.22
C GLU A 190 -10.82 -16.97 8.24
N GLN A 191 -11.45 -16.11 7.44
CA GLN A 191 -12.44 -16.48 6.43
C GLN A 191 -11.80 -16.78 5.06
N LEU A 192 -10.51 -16.49 4.87
CA LEU A 192 -9.83 -16.71 3.60
C LEU A 192 -9.65 -18.21 3.30
N PRO A 193 -9.81 -18.62 2.03
CA PRO A 193 -9.70 -20.04 1.64
C PRO A 193 -8.29 -20.61 1.85
N LEU A 194 -7.27 -19.75 1.98
CA LEU A 194 -5.87 -20.13 2.14
C LEU A 194 -5.38 -20.09 3.60
N TYR A 195 -6.23 -19.71 4.56
CA TYR A 195 -5.82 -19.50 5.96
C TYR A 195 -5.13 -20.74 6.60
N GLY A 196 -5.49 -21.95 6.16
CA GLY A 196 -4.85 -23.20 6.60
C GLY A 196 -3.59 -23.63 5.83
N HIS A 197 -3.23 -22.92 4.75
CA HIS A 197 -2.13 -23.26 3.83
C HIS A 197 -1.04 -22.17 3.72
N LEU A 198 -1.27 -20.97 4.26
CA LEU A 198 -0.32 -19.86 4.29
C LEU A 198 0.77 -20.02 5.38
N GLY A 199 0.74 -21.12 6.14
CA GLY A 199 1.82 -21.53 7.02
C GLY A 199 2.73 -22.55 6.36
N ASN A 200 4.03 -22.50 6.69
CA ASN A 200 4.95 -23.60 6.37
C ASN A 200 4.36 -24.95 6.84
N VAL A 201 4.54 -25.98 6.02
CA VAL A 201 4.15 -27.37 6.33
C VAL A 201 4.72 -27.77 7.69
N GLY A 202 3.91 -27.67 8.75
CA GLY A 202 4.31 -28.01 10.12
C GLY A 202 3.81 -27.07 11.22
N GLU A 203 3.50 -25.81 10.93
CA GLU A 203 3.02 -24.86 11.93
C GLU A 203 1.48 -24.83 11.97
N LYS A 204 0.91 -25.55 12.94
CA LYS A 204 -0.51 -25.42 13.30
C LYS A 204 -0.73 -24.09 14.00
N ARG A 205 -1.02 -23.05 13.21
CA ARG A 205 -1.72 -21.77 13.50
C ARG A 205 -1.11 -20.72 12.57
N GLY A 206 -1.96 -19.92 11.93
CA GLY A 206 -1.50 -18.86 11.03
C GLY A 206 -0.47 -17.97 11.73
N PHE A 207 0.44 -17.42 10.94
CA PHE A 207 1.39 -16.43 11.41
C PHE A 207 0.65 -15.25 12.07
N ASP A 208 1.07 -14.90 13.29
CA ASP A 208 0.48 -13.80 14.07
C ASP A 208 1.07 -12.47 13.58
N ASP A 209 0.23 -11.65 12.94
CA ASP A 209 0.56 -10.29 12.54
C ASP A 209 -0.15 -9.29 13.48
N PRO A 210 0.61 -8.47 14.25
CA PRO A 210 0.04 -7.43 15.11
C PRO A 210 -0.79 -6.38 14.35
N THR A 211 -0.51 -6.18 13.06
CA THR A 211 -1.26 -5.26 12.21
C THR A 211 -2.71 -5.69 12.07
N GLU A 212 -2.98 -6.99 12.01
CA GLU A 212 -4.34 -7.53 11.92
C GLU A 212 -5.15 -7.30 13.19
N ASP A 213 -4.50 -7.34 14.35
CA ASP A 213 -5.14 -7.00 15.64
C ASP A 213 -5.50 -5.52 15.72
N MET A 214 -4.58 -4.67 15.26
CA MET A 214 -4.82 -3.24 15.17
C MET A 214 -5.99 -2.94 14.23
N LEU A 215 -6.02 -3.58 13.05
CA LEU A 215 -7.11 -3.42 12.08
C LEU A 215 -8.44 -3.98 12.61
N GLU A 216 -8.42 -5.06 13.40
CA GLU A 216 -9.60 -5.57 14.10
C GLU A 216 -10.17 -4.52 15.09
N GLY A 217 -9.29 -3.82 15.81
CA GLY A 217 -9.69 -2.72 16.68
C GLY A 217 -10.38 -1.57 15.94
N LEU A 218 -9.84 -1.17 14.77
CA LEU A 218 -10.46 -0.15 13.92
C LEU A 218 -11.80 -0.64 13.32
N PHE A 219 -11.81 -1.88 12.83
CA PHE A 219 -12.99 -2.52 12.24
C PHE A 219 -14.17 -2.55 13.21
N ALA A 220 -13.93 -2.77 14.50
CA ALA A 220 -14.98 -2.87 15.51
C ALA A 220 -15.84 -1.60 15.67
N SER A 221 -15.31 -0.42 15.35
CA SER A 221 -16.01 0.86 15.50
C SER A 221 -16.24 1.61 14.19
N LEU A 222 -15.49 1.30 13.13
CA LEU A 222 -15.54 2.03 11.86
C LEU A 222 -16.79 1.67 11.05
N ARG A 223 -17.51 2.68 10.58
CA ARG A 223 -18.55 2.54 9.56
C ARG A 223 -17.92 2.72 8.19
N PHE A 224 -18.20 1.79 7.28
CA PHE A 224 -17.69 1.84 5.92
C PHE A 224 -18.55 1.04 4.96
N ASP A 225 -18.52 1.40 3.67
CA ASP A 225 -19.25 0.67 2.65
C ASP A 225 -18.49 -0.58 2.23
N HIS A 226 -17.19 -0.45 1.90
CA HIS A 226 -16.36 -1.59 1.49
C HIS A 226 -14.89 -1.48 1.91
N TRP A 227 -14.26 -2.62 2.19
CA TRP A 227 -12.86 -2.75 2.56
C TRP A 227 -12.11 -3.60 1.54
N TYR A 228 -11.05 -3.04 0.96
CA TYR A 228 -10.14 -3.73 0.05
C TYR A 228 -8.78 -3.94 0.71
N PHE A 229 -8.22 -5.13 0.54
CA PHE A 229 -6.90 -5.50 1.07
C PHE A 229 -6.13 -6.43 0.14
N ALA A 230 -4.83 -6.60 0.35
CA ALA A 230 -3.94 -7.40 -0.50
C ALA A 230 -3.16 -8.43 0.35
N HIS A 231 -1.82 -8.53 0.21
CA HIS A 231 -0.90 -9.35 0.99
C HIS A 231 -1.01 -10.87 0.79
N PHE A 232 -2.21 -11.40 0.58
CA PHE A 232 -2.46 -12.84 0.50
C PHE A 232 -2.36 -13.41 -0.93
N HIS A 233 -1.98 -12.57 -1.90
CA HIS A 233 -1.86 -12.92 -3.32
C HIS A 233 -3.10 -13.59 -3.90
N LEU A 234 -4.27 -13.04 -3.56
CA LEU A 234 -5.57 -13.63 -3.89
C LEU A 234 -6.57 -12.55 -4.31
N ASP A 235 -7.19 -12.73 -5.49
CA ASP A 235 -8.39 -11.98 -5.86
C ASP A 235 -9.64 -12.71 -5.35
N HIS A 236 -10.26 -12.21 -4.29
CA HIS A 236 -11.40 -12.89 -3.65
C HIS A 236 -12.34 -11.93 -2.92
N ALA A 237 -13.61 -11.96 -3.29
CA ALA A 237 -14.68 -11.36 -2.48
C ALA A 237 -14.94 -12.26 -1.26
N VAL A 238 -14.43 -11.87 -0.10
CA VAL A 238 -14.55 -12.64 1.15
C VAL A 238 -15.99 -12.65 1.62
N ASN A 239 -16.64 -11.49 1.60
CA ASN A 239 -18.05 -11.30 1.90
C ASN A 239 -18.55 -9.99 1.27
N GLU A 240 -19.77 -9.54 1.62
CA GLU A 240 -20.40 -8.34 1.05
C GLU A 240 -19.62 -7.04 1.30
N ARG A 241 -18.73 -6.99 2.28
CA ARG A 241 -18.00 -5.77 2.69
C ARG A 241 -16.49 -5.87 2.54
N PHE A 242 -15.94 -7.03 2.17
CA PHE A 242 -14.50 -7.29 2.15
C PHE A 242 -14.06 -7.99 0.86
N THR A 243 -13.05 -7.43 0.21
CA THR A 243 -12.44 -8.00 -0.99
C THR A 243 -10.91 -8.01 -0.88
N SER A 244 -10.30 -9.18 -1.04
CA SER A 244 -8.87 -9.29 -1.29
C SER A 244 -8.59 -9.07 -2.78
N VAL A 245 -7.55 -8.30 -3.10
CA VAL A 245 -7.10 -7.99 -4.46
C VAL A 245 -5.64 -8.37 -4.64
N PHE A 246 -5.28 -8.83 -5.84
CA PHE A 246 -3.90 -9.15 -6.18
C PHE A 246 -3.60 -8.84 -7.65
N ASP A 247 -4.07 -9.68 -8.59
CA ASP A 247 -3.73 -9.59 -10.02
C ASP A 247 -4.69 -8.68 -10.78
N HIS A 248 -5.95 -8.63 -10.35
CA HIS A 248 -6.97 -7.84 -11.04
C HIS A 248 -6.99 -6.37 -10.61
N VAL A 249 -7.12 -5.48 -11.59
CA VAL A 249 -7.40 -4.06 -11.38
C VAL A 249 -8.92 -3.85 -11.35
N VAL A 250 -9.48 -3.55 -10.18
CA VAL A 250 -10.92 -3.48 -9.94
C VAL A 250 -11.37 -2.04 -9.82
N ARG A 251 -12.44 -1.63 -10.50
CA ARG A 251 -13.08 -0.32 -10.30
C ARG A 251 -13.88 -0.35 -9.00
N VAL A 252 -13.68 0.64 -8.14
CA VAL A 252 -14.33 0.70 -6.82
C VAL A 252 -15.18 1.96 -6.61
N ALA A 253 -14.92 3.03 -7.36
CA ALA A 253 -15.71 4.27 -7.33
C ALA A 253 -15.57 5.09 -8.62
N ASP A 254 -16.40 6.12 -8.76
CA ASP A 254 -16.57 6.95 -9.96
C ASP A 254 -15.98 8.34 -9.84
#